data_AF-A0A973SMN8-F1
#
_entry.id   AF-A0A973SMN8-F1
#
_cell.length_a   1.000
_cell.length_b   1.000
_cell.length_c   1.000
_cell.angle_alpha   90.00
_cell.angle_beta   90.00
_cell.angle_gamma   90.00
#
_symmetry.space_group_name_H-M   'P 1'
#
loop_
_entity.id
_entity.type
_entity.pdbx_description
1 polymer ?
#
loop_
_entity_poly.entity_id
_entity_poly.type
_entity_poly.pdbx_seq_one_letter_code
_entity_poly.pdbx_strand_id
1 'polypeptide(L)'
;GSRFLPPGVTKTALAGALAGAPLALDGGAIAGAEIVIEGVLGEERADETVTGKLGASLPEFLGYDGSARACLPVVTVTRVTTRPDPIYQAVIGPGREQSVILGLAGALSVALSVPDPLIADLHFSPAGGGMLLLAAALRKRRAADDTRLAALAEQIFRGHPFTKLIVFVDDDVDAGCAEDVWWAVTTRCNLGVDAVTRDGFEPLGMDPSQGPGWPRGGGAGRTFVDATVPYAHRASARRSYR
;
A
#
# COMPACT_ATOMS: atom_id res chain seq x y z
N GLY A 1 -1.16 -6.42 17.41
CA GLY A 1 -1.36 -5.01 17.00
C GLY A 1 -0.94 -4.85 15.55
N SER A 2 -1.41 -3.80 14.86
CA SER A 2 -0.73 -3.39 13.62
C SER A 2 0.74 -3.08 13.95
N ARG A 3 1.69 -3.56 13.14
CA ARG A 3 3.14 -3.48 13.39
C ARG A 3 3.64 -2.05 13.64
N PHE A 4 2.90 -1.04 13.18
CA PHE A 4 3.34 0.35 13.14
C PHE A 4 2.46 1.31 13.94
N LEU A 5 1.47 0.81 14.69
CA LEU A 5 0.74 1.64 15.65
C LEU A 5 1.57 1.83 16.93
N PRO A 6 1.48 3.00 17.60
CA PRO A 6 2.10 3.19 18.90
C PRO A 6 1.64 2.13 19.91
N PRO A 7 2.49 1.76 20.88
CA PRO A 7 2.12 0.84 21.95
C PRO A 7 0.81 1.26 22.63
N GLY A 8 -0.10 0.31 22.83
CA GLY A 8 -1.42 0.56 23.44
C GLY A 8 -2.50 1.12 22.51
N VAL A 9 -2.16 1.53 21.28
CA VAL A 9 -3.14 2.02 20.30
C VAL A 9 -3.73 0.85 19.50
N THR A 10 -5.05 0.69 19.55
CA THR A 10 -5.78 -0.32 18.77
C THR A 10 -6.19 0.22 17.40
N LYS A 11 -6.49 -0.68 16.45
CA LYS A 11 -7.05 -0.27 15.14
C LYS A 11 -8.39 0.45 15.28
N THR A 12 -9.22 0.03 16.25
CA THR A 12 -10.51 0.67 16.54
C THR A 12 -10.34 2.06 17.15
N ALA A 13 -9.32 2.26 18.00
CA ALA A 13 -8.97 3.58 18.51
C ALA A 13 -8.53 4.53 17.39
N LEU A 14 -7.67 4.06 16.48
CA LEU A 14 -7.26 4.85 15.32
C LEU A 14 -8.45 5.19 14.41
N ALA A 15 -9.30 4.21 14.09
CA ALA A 15 -10.47 4.45 13.25
C ALA A 15 -11.46 5.43 13.89
N GLY A 16 -11.64 5.37 15.22
CA GLY A 16 -12.41 6.38 15.95
C GLY A 16 -11.78 7.78 15.92
N ALA A 17 -10.46 7.88 16.06
CA ALA A 17 -9.76 9.16 15.94
C ALA A 17 -9.92 9.78 14.53
N LEU A 18 -9.85 8.96 13.47
CA LEU A 18 -10.10 9.40 12.10
C LEU A 18 -11.56 9.84 11.88
N ALA A 19 -12.51 9.17 12.52
CA ALA A 19 -13.93 9.51 12.47
C ALA A 19 -14.31 10.71 13.38
N GLY A 20 -13.38 11.21 14.19
CA GLY A 20 -13.62 12.29 15.16
C GLY A 20 -14.37 11.86 16.43
N ALA A 21 -14.69 10.58 16.59
CA ALA A 21 -15.36 10.02 17.76
C ALA A 21 -15.02 8.54 17.96
N PRO A 22 -14.94 8.04 19.20
CA PRO A 22 -14.67 6.62 19.46
C PRO A 22 -15.67 5.69 18.77
N LEU A 23 -15.15 4.60 18.19
CA LEU A 23 -15.99 3.52 17.65
C LEU A 23 -16.67 2.76 18.80
N ALA A 24 -18.00 2.69 18.75
CA ALA A 24 -18.78 1.90 19.70
C ALA A 24 -18.61 0.40 19.41
N LEU A 25 -18.32 -0.37 20.47
CA LEU A 25 -18.20 -1.82 20.40
C LEU A 25 -19.26 -2.47 21.30
N ASP A 26 -19.81 -3.59 20.85
CA ASP A 26 -20.73 -4.43 21.61
C ASP A 26 -20.30 -5.89 21.51
N GLY A 27 -20.09 -6.56 22.64
CA GLY A 27 -19.58 -7.94 22.66
C GLY A 27 -18.25 -8.18 21.93
N GLY A 28 -17.46 -7.12 21.66
CA GLY A 28 -16.24 -7.18 20.86
C GLY A 28 -16.44 -6.97 19.35
N ALA A 29 -17.67 -6.83 18.87
CA ALA A 29 -18.02 -6.45 17.51
C ALA A 29 -18.25 -4.94 17.38
N ILE A 30 -18.26 -4.43 16.14
CA ILE A 30 -18.61 -3.02 15.86
C ILE A 30 -20.12 -2.86 16.04
N ALA A 31 -20.55 -2.04 17.00
CA ALA A 31 -21.97 -1.92 17.36
C ALA A 31 -22.85 -1.41 16.21
N GLY A 32 -22.26 -0.63 15.29
CA GLY A 32 -22.94 -0.10 14.09
C GLY A 32 -22.78 -0.97 12.83
N ALA A 33 -22.29 -2.20 12.93
CA ALA A 33 -22.14 -3.08 11.77
C ALA A 33 -23.50 -3.52 11.20
N GLU A 34 -23.57 -3.65 9.88
CA GLU A 34 -24.77 -4.17 9.17
C GLU A 34 -24.97 -5.67 9.43
N ILE A 35 -23.87 -6.43 9.40
CA ILE A 35 -23.83 -7.89 9.56
C ILE A 35 -22.62 -8.24 10.43
N VAL A 36 -22.82 -9.04 11.47
CA VAL A 36 -21.76 -9.62 12.30
C VAL A 36 -21.85 -11.14 12.21
N ILE A 37 -20.72 -11.78 11.90
CA ILE A 37 -20.58 -13.23 11.86
C ILE A 37 -19.69 -13.63 13.03
N GLU A 38 -20.27 -14.32 14.01
CA GLU A 38 -19.55 -14.88 15.15
C GLU A 38 -19.23 -16.35 14.87
N GLY A 39 -18.02 -16.78 15.24
CA GLY A 39 -17.61 -18.16 15.07
C GLY A 39 -16.33 -18.48 15.82
N VAL A 40 -15.93 -19.74 15.73
CA VAL A 40 -14.70 -20.26 16.32
C VAL A 40 -13.82 -20.85 15.24
N LEU A 41 -12.50 -20.62 15.35
CA LEU A 41 -11.50 -21.30 14.54
C LEU A 41 -11.15 -22.62 15.23
N GLY A 42 -11.62 -23.73 14.65
CA GLY A 42 -11.33 -25.07 15.14
C GLY A 42 -10.07 -25.69 14.54
N GLU A 43 -9.90 -26.99 14.78
CA GLU A 43 -8.87 -27.81 14.11
C GLU A 43 -9.22 -28.16 12.67
N GLU A 44 -10.50 -28.01 12.28
CA GLU A 44 -10.97 -28.31 10.93
C GLU A 44 -10.22 -27.48 9.88
N ARG A 45 -9.90 -28.14 8.78
CA ARG A 45 -9.19 -27.58 7.63
C ARG A 45 -9.92 -27.98 6.36
N ALA A 46 -10.02 -27.07 5.41
CA ALA A 46 -10.61 -27.32 4.11
C ALA A 46 -9.79 -26.67 3.01
N ASP A 47 -9.85 -27.26 1.82
CA ASP A 47 -9.33 -26.62 0.61
C ASP A 47 -10.30 -25.53 0.16
N GLU A 48 -9.78 -24.42 -0.34
CA GLU A 48 -10.56 -23.25 -0.77
C GLU A 48 -11.55 -23.58 -1.93
N THR A 49 -11.28 -24.66 -2.67
CA THR A 49 -12.05 -25.03 -3.86
C THR A 49 -13.18 -26.00 -3.55
N VAL A 50 -14.35 -25.46 -3.20
CA VAL A 50 -15.61 -26.25 -3.20
C VAL A 50 -16.53 -25.85 -4.36
N THR A 51 -16.41 -24.64 -4.94
CA THR A 51 -17.40 -24.15 -5.94
C THR A 51 -16.87 -23.22 -7.06
N GLY A 52 -15.55 -23.10 -7.28
CA GLY A 52 -14.95 -22.13 -8.23
C GLY A 52 -14.17 -22.71 -9.41
N LYS A 53 -13.45 -21.84 -10.15
CA LYS A 53 -12.48 -22.23 -11.20
C LYS A 53 -11.38 -23.09 -10.57
N LEU A 54 -11.19 -24.31 -11.09
CA LEU A 54 -10.23 -25.26 -10.54
C LEU A 54 -8.83 -24.63 -10.45
N GLY A 55 -8.23 -24.64 -9.25
CA GLY A 55 -6.89 -24.13 -9.00
C GLY A 55 -6.78 -22.60 -8.80
N ALA A 56 -7.88 -21.85 -8.90
CA ALA A 56 -7.90 -20.41 -8.65
C ALA A 56 -8.72 -20.04 -7.42
N SER A 57 -8.27 -19.03 -6.69
CA SER A 57 -9.01 -18.30 -5.65
C SER A 57 -9.73 -17.10 -6.29
N LEU A 58 -9.98 -16.05 -5.52
CA LEU A 58 -10.50 -14.76 -5.97
C LEU A 58 -9.39 -13.94 -6.67
N PRO A 59 -9.77 -12.92 -7.45
CA PRO A 59 -8.77 -11.99 -7.99
C PRO A 59 -8.07 -11.23 -6.86
N GLU A 60 -6.80 -10.94 -7.07
CA GLU A 60 -5.92 -10.28 -6.11
C GLU A 60 -5.70 -8.80 -6.47
N PHE A 61 -5.11 -8.04 -5.54
CA PHE A 61 -4.87 -6.60 -5.71
C PHE A 61 -3.97 -6.21 -6.90
N LEU A 62 -3.26 -7.18 -7.46
CA LEU A 62 -2.43 -7.03 -8.66
C LEU A 62 -3.24 -7.15 -9.97
N GLY A 63 -4.52 -7.53 -9.88
CA GLY A 63 -5.39 -7.71 -11.04
C GLY A 63 -5.33 -9.12 -11.65
N TYR A 64 -4.73 -10.09 -10.96
CA TYR A 64 -4.64 -11.49 -11.40
C TYR A 64 -5.38 -12.42 -10.42
N ASP A 65 -5.86 -13.56 -10.91
CA ASP A 65 -6.45 -14.60 -10.06
C ASP A 65 -5.39 -15.13 -9.07
N GLY A 66 -5.74 -15.19 -7.78
CA GLY A 66 -4.93 -15.88 -6.78
C GLY A 66 -4.91 -17.40 -7.03
N SER A 67 -3.87 -18.09 -6.57
CA SER A 67 -3.85 -19.55 -6.59
C SER A 67 -4.63 -20.11 -5.41
N ALA A 68 -5.51 -21.08 -5.68
CA ALA A 68 -6.29 -21.75 -4.64
C ALA A 68 -5.37 -22.33 -3.55
N ARG A 69 -5.76 -22.15 -2.29
CA ARG A 69 -5.03 -22.69 -1.15
C ARG A 69 -5.68 -23.96 -0.60
N ALA A 70 -4.83 -24.90 -0.21
CA ALA A 70 -5.22 -26.11 0.48
C ALA A 70 -5.07 -25.93 2.00
N CYS A 71 -5.82 -26.72 2.78
CA CYS A 71 -5.67 -26.79 4.23
C CYS A 71 -5.81 -25.41 4.93
N LEU A 72 -6.80 -24.61 4.51
CA LEU A 72 -7.14 -23.35 5.19
C LEU A 72 -7.94 -23.64 6.47
N PRO A 73 -7.77 -22.84 7.53
CA PRO A 73 -8.59 -22.96 8.73
C PRO A 73 -10.06 -22.66 8.45
N VAL A 74 -10.95 -23.53 8.92
CA VAL A 74 -12.39 -23.34 8.81
C VAL A 74 -12.91 -22.56 10.02
N VAL A 75 -13.70 -21.53 9.77
CA VAL A 75 -14.47 -20.82 10.80
C VAL A 75 -15.82 -21.52 10.95
N THR A 76 -16.05 -22.17 12.10
CA THR A 76 -17.38 -22.70 12.44
C THR A 76 -18.24 -21.55 12.95
N VAL A 77 -19.20 -21.12 12.13
CA VAL A 77 -20.14 -20.04 12.47
C VAL A 77 -21.07 -20.51 13.60
N THR A 78 -21.13 -19.75 14.68
CA THR A 78 -22.00 -20.02 15.83
C THR A 78 -23.21 -19.09 15.87
N ARG A 79 -23.09 -17.88 15.29
CA ARG A 79 -24.16 -16.89 15.25
C ARG A 79 -23.97 -15.93 14.08
N VAL A 80 -25.08 -15.48 13.50
CA VAL A 80 -25.12 -14.34 12.58
C VAL A 80 -26.12 -13.34 13.16
N THR A 81 -25.70 -12.09 13.34
CA THR A 81 -26.55 -11.00 13.80
C THR A 81 -26.55 -9.88 12.76
N THR A 82 -27.71 -9.26 12.55
CA THR A 82 -27.89 -8.24 11.51
C THR A 82 -28.77 -7.10 12.00
N ARG A 83 -28.69 -5.97 11.32
CA ARG A 83 -29.72 -4.93 11.38
C ARG A 83 -31.00 -5.40 10.65
N PRO A 84 -32.15 -4.74 10.86
CA PRO A 84 -33.29 -4.87 9.96
C PRO A 84 -32.88 -4.40 8.56
N ASP A 85 -33.20 -5.19 7.53
CA ASP A 85 -32.84 -4.93 6.12
C ASP A 85 -31.33 -4.65 5.90
N PRO A 86 -30.46 -5.63 6.19
CA PRO A 86 -29.02 -5.40 6.25
C PRO A 86 -28.40 -5.18 4.88
N ILE A 87 -27.45 -4.25 4.80
CA ILE A 87 -26.65 -4.02 3.60
C ILE A 87 -25.45 -4.97 3.59
N TYR A 88 -25.37 -5.82 2.56
CA TYR A 88 -24.19 -6.63 2.30
C TYR A 88 -23.11 -5.82 1.55
N GLN A 89 -22.22 -5.18 2.29
CA GLN A 89 -21.07 -4.47 1.71
C GLN A 89 -19.97 -5.46 1.32
N ALA A 90 -19.60 -5.45 0.04
CA ALA A 90 -18.50 -6.23 -0.50
C ALA A 90 -17.72 -5.41 -1.54
N VAL A 91 -16.48 -5.80 -1.80
CA VAL A 91 -15.66 -5.22 -2.86
C VAL A 91 -15.74 -6.10 -4.11
N ILE A 92 -15.77 -5.46 -5.28
CA ILE A 92 -15.72 -6.14 -6.59
C ILE A 92 -14.37 -5.83 -7.24
N GLY A 93 -13.70 -6.85 -7.72
CA GLY A 93 -12.36 -6.72 -8.30
C GLY A 93 -11.39 -7.64 -7.57
N PRO A 94 -10.53 -7.11 -6.68
CA PRO A 94 -10.88 -6.11 -5.66
C PRO A 94 -10.70 -4.63 -6.03
N GLY A 95 -10.04 -4.37 -7.17
CA GLY A 95 -10.14 -3.10 -7.91
C GLY A 95 -9.66 -1.84 -7.17
N ARG A 96 -10.20 -0.68 -7.60
CA ARG A 96 -9.80 0.64 -7.10
C ARG A 96 -10.18 0.84 -5.63
N GLU A 97 -11.34 0.33 -5.20
CA GLU A 97 -11.84 0.52 -3.83
C GLU A 97 -10.85 -0.04 -2.80
N GLN A 98 -10.44 -1.30 -2.97
CA GLN A 98 -9.43 -1.89 -2.09
C GLN A 98 -8.09 -1.16 -2.20
N SER A 99 -7.68 -0.79 -3.42
CA SER A 99 -6.40 -0.09 -3.63
C SER A 99 -6.33 1.24 -2.88
N VAL A 100 -7.43 1.99 -2.82
CA VAL A 100 -7.51 3.25 -2.06
C VAL A 100 -7.44 2.98 -0.55
N ILE A 101 -8.18 1.97 -0.05
CA ILE A 101 -8.18 1.61 1.37
C ILE A 101 -6.78 1.17 1.82
N LEU A 102 -6.15 0.28 1.06
CA LEU A 102 -4.79 -0.19 1.34
C LEU A 102 -3.77 0.94 1.21
N GLY A 103 -3.91 1.79 0.19
CA GLY A 103 -3.00 2.90 -0.04
C GLY A 103 -2.98 3.92 1.09
N LEU A 104 -4.15 4.27 1.63
CA LEU A 104 -4.25 5.16 2.79
C LEU A 104 -3.58 4.55 4.03
N ALA A 105 -3.86 3.28 4.33
CA ALA A 105 -3.25 2.59 5.46
C ALA A 105 -1.73 2.43 5.29
N GLY A 106 -1.27 2.15 4.07
CA GLY A 106 0.14 2.05 3.71
C GLY A 106 0.88 3.37 3.87
N ALA A 107 0.31 4.48 3.39
CA ALA A 107 0.92 5.80 3.52
C ALA A 107 1.07 6.21 5.00
N LEU A 108 0.02 6.00 5.79
CA LEU A 108 0.07 6.22 7.25
C LEU A 108 1.13 5.32 7.92
N SER A 109 1.22 4.07 7.50
CA SER A 109 2.22 3.13 7.99
C SER A 109 3.66 3.61 7.70
N VAL A 110 3.92 4.12 6.49
CA VAL A 110 5.22 4.73 6.14
C VAL A 110 5.49 5.95 7.01
N ALA A 111 4.53 6.87 7.14
CA ALA A 111 4.69 8.08 7.94
C ALA A 111 5.02 7.80 9.42
N LEU A 112 4.41 6.75 10.00
CA LEU A 112 4.64 6.34 11.39
C LEU A 112 5.95 5.57 11.59
N SER A 113 6.39 4.81 10.59
CA SER A 113 7.56 3.92 10.70
C SER A 113 8.86 4.54 10.20
N VAL A 114 8.79 5.51 9.29
CA VAL A 114 9.92 6.24 8.72
C VAL A 114 9.66 7.75 8.89
N PRO A 115 9.61 8.26 10.14
CA PRO A 115 9.38 9.68 10.37
C PRO A 115 10.59 10.49 9.89
N ASP A 116 10.41 11.25 8.81
CA ASP A 116 11.45 12.09 8.23
C ASP A 116 10.88 13.47 7.85
N PRO A 117 11.45 14.60 8.35
CA PRO A 117 10.97 15.95 8.03
C PRO A 117 11.15 16.36 6.56
N LEU A 118 11.86 15.54 5.77
CA LEU A 118 11.95 15.66 4.31
C LEU A 118 10.64 15.26 3.63
N ILE A 119 9.89 14.29 4.18
CA ILE A 119 8.63 13.83 3.61
C ILE A 119 7.56 14.88 3.89
N ALA A 120 6.97 15.43 2.83
CA ALA A 120 5.86 16.36 2.88
C ALA A 120 4.51 15.66 2.70
N ASP A 121 4.45 14.65 1.82
CA ASP A 121 3.25 13.86 1.58
C ASP A 121 3.59 12.46 1.03
N LEU A 122 2.67 11.51 1.18
CA LEU A 122 2.83 10.11 0.77
C LEU A 122 1.53 9.61 0.15
N HIS A 123 1.63 9.03 -1.05
CA HIS A 123 0.49 8.45 -1.74
C HIS A 123 0.86 7.11 -2.38
N PHE A 124 0.22 6.04 -1.91
CA PHE A 124 0.27 4.77 -2.63
C PHE A 124 -0.75 4.77 -3.77
N SER A 125 -0.24 4.71 -4.99
CA SER A 125 -1.06 4.80 -6.19
C SER A 125 -1.95 3.55 -6.35
N PRO A 126 -3.23 3.72 -6.71
CA PRO A 126 -4.09 2.61 -7.11
C PRO A 126 -3.55 1.80 -8.30
N ALA A 127 -2.69 2.39 -9.14
CA ALA A 127 -2.04 1.67 -10.25
C ALA A 127 -1.11 0.54 -9.76
N GLY A 128 -0.60 0.63 -8.52
CA GLY A 128 0.16 -0.42 -7.85
C GLY A 128 -0.65 -1.21 -6.83
N GLY A 129 -1.98 -1.26 -6.98
CA GLY A 129 -2.89 -1.94 -6.05
C GLY A 129 -2.90 -1.36 -4.63
N GLY A 130 -2.45 -0.10 -4.49
CA GLY A 130 -2.32 0.57 -3.19
C GLY A 130 -1.12 0.13 -2.35
N MET A 131 -0.18 -0.66 -2.90
CA MET A 131 0.96 -1.19 -2.12
C MET A 131 2.29 -1.24 -2.88
N LEU A 132 2.26 -1.39 -4.21
CA LEU A 132 3.49 -1.54 -5.00
C LEU A 132 4.16 -0.22 -5.38
N LEU A 133 3.36 0.83 -5.63
CA LEU A 133 3.82 2.12 -6.14
C LEU A 133 3.55 3.22 -5.12
N LEU A 134 4.63 3.78 -4.56
CA LEU A 134 4.59 4.92 -3.66
C LEU A 134 5.06 6.18 -4.37
N ALA A 135 4.23 7.21 -4.44
CA ALA A 135 4.68 8.58 -4.69
C ALA A 135 4.96 9.25 -3.33
N ALA A 136 6.14 9.86 -3.19
CA ALA A 136 6.55 10.54 -1.96
C ALA A 136 6.98 11.97 -2.30
N ALA A 137 6.17 12.94 -1.87
CA ALA A 137 6.48 14.34 -2.05
C ALA A 137 7.48 14.80 -0.98
N LEU A 138 8.57 15.43 -1.41
CA LEU A 138 9.69 15.81 -0.57
C LEU A 138 9.88 17.34 -0.52
N ARG A 139 10.14 17.87 0.67
CA ARG A 139 10.47 19.28 0.91
C ARG A 139 11.95 19.42 1.29
N LYS A 140 12.82 19.58 0.29
CA LYS A 140 14.24 19.84 0.50
C LYS A 140 14.46 21.24 1.07
N ARG A 141 15.19 21.36 2.18
CA ARG A 141 15.45 22.64 2.88
C ARG A 141 16.90 23.10 2.76
N ARG A 142 17.80 22.20 2.34
CA ARG A 142 19.24 22.46 2.16
C ARG A 142 19.82 21.51 1.12
N ALA A 143 20.98 21.86 0.55
CA ALA A 143 21.63 21.05 -0.49
C ALA A 143 21.93 19.62 -0.04
N ALA A 144 22.28 19.43 1.23
CA ALA A 144 22.54 18.10 1.78
C ALA A 144 21.27 17.22 1.94
N ASP A 145 20.08 17.71 1.59
CA ASP A 145 18.89 16.85 1.46
C ASP A 145 18.90 16.05 0.15
N ASP A 146 19.59 16.51 -0.90
CA ASP A 146 19.71 15.80 -2.19
C ASP A 146 20.33 14.40 -2.03
N THR A 147 21.24 14.24 -1.07
CA THR A 147 21.98 12.98 -0.89
C THR A 147 21.25 11.95 -0.02
N ARG A 148 20.04 12.25 0.47
CA ARG A 148 19.32 11.42 1.46
C ARG A 148 18.38 10.40 0.83
N LEU A 149 17.98 10.59 -0.42
CA LEU A 149 16.90 9.83 -1.08
C LEU A 149 17.18 8.33 -1.14
N ALA A 150 18.42 7.92 -1.43
CA ALA A 150 18.80 6.51 -1.47
C ALA A 150 18.65 5.81 -0.10
N ALA A 151 19.05 6.48 0.98
CA ALA A 151 18.91 5.95 2.33
C ALA A 151 17.44 5.90 2.76
N LEU A 152 16.66 6.92 2.39
CA LEU A 152 15.23 6.98 2.65
C LEU A 152 14.47 5.85 1.91
N ALA A 153 14.77 5.63 0.63
CA ALA A 153 14.20 4.54 -0.15
C ALA A 153 14.50 3.17 0.47
N GLU A 154 15.75 2.94 0.89
CA GLU A 154 16.16 1.68 1.54
C GLU A 154 15.37 1.43 2.84
N GLN A 155 15.17 2.47 3.66
CA GLN A 155 14.35 2.38 4.87
C GLN A 155 12.89 2.01 4.54
N ILE A 156 12.31 2.66 3.54
CA ILE A 156 10.94 2.37 3.10
C ILE A 156 10.84 0.94 2.57
N PHE A 157 11.72 0.50 1.67
CA PHE A 157 11.68 -0.86 1.13
C PHE A 157 11.77 -1.94 2.21
N ARG A 158 12.65 -1.76 3.21
CA ARG A 158 12.78 -2.72 4.33
C ARG A 158 11.58 -2.70 5.28
N GLY A 159 10.96 -1.54 5.49
CA GLY A 159 9.77 -1.40 6.33
C GLY A 159 8.50 -1.92 5.65
N HIS A 160 8.42 -1.80 4.32
CA HIS A 160 7.21 -1.99 3.52
C HIS A 160 7.49 -2.99 2.39
N PRO A 161 7.38 -4.30 2.67
CA PRO A 161 7.91 -5.34 1.80
C PRO A 161 7.17 -5.47 0.46
N PHE A 162 5.97 -4.91 0.31
CA PHE A 162 5.25 -4.91 -0.96
C PHE A 162 5.65 -3.73 -1.88
N THR A 163 6.26 -2.68 -1.35
CA THR A 163 6.65 -1.53 -2.16
C THR A 163 7.75 -1.93 -3.14
N LYS A 164 7.43 -1.85 -4.44
CA LYS A 164 8.29 -2.23 -5.56
C LYS A 164 8.92 -0.99 -6.22
N LEU A 165 8.15 0.10 -6.31
CA LEU A 165 8.55 1.35 -6.94
C LEU A 165 8.26 2.53 -6.00
N ILE A 166 9.25 3.39 -5.79
CA ILE A 166 9.09 4.69 -5.13
C ILE A 166 9.37 5.79 -6.17
N VAL A 167 8.52 6.79 -6.26
CA VAL A 167 8.76 8.00 -7.06
C VAL A 167 8.85 9.17 -6.09
N PHE A 168 10.05 9.74 -5.95
CA PHE A 168 10.26 10.96 -5.18
C PHE A 168 9.96 12.16 -6.06
N VAL A 169 9.08 13.04 -5.59
CA VAL A 169 8.70 14.29 -6.29
C VAL A 169 8.86 15.47 -5.33
N ASP A 170 8.96 16.70 -5.84
CA ASP A 170 8.99 17.88 -4.97
C ASP A 170 7.61 18.15 -4.36
N ASP A 171 7.55 18.92 -3.27
CA ASP A 171 6.31 19.29 -2.57
C ASP A 171 5.39 20.29 -3.32
N ASP A 172 5.74 20.63 -4.57
CA ASP A 172 4.88 21.33 -5.51
C ASP A 172 4.16 20.41 -6.51
N VAL A 173 4.35 19.09 -6.38
CA VAL A 173 3.68 18.05 -7.15
C VAL A 173 2.64 17.37 -6.27
N ASP A 174 1.43 17.20 -6.79
CA ASP A 174 0.38 16.43 -6.13
C ASP A 174 0.67 14.92 -6.25
N ALA A 175 1.11 14.30 -5.16
CA ALA A 175 1.41 12.88 -5.10
C ALA A 175 0.17 11.99 -5.36
N GLY A 176 -1.04 12.51 -5.13
CA GLY A 176 -2.31 11.84 -5.41
C GLY A 176 -2.75 11.90 -6.88
N CYS A 177 -2.12 12.76 -7.69
CA CYS A 177 -2.41 12.93 -9.11
C CYS A 177 -1.37 12.18 -9.96
N ALA A 178 -1.79 11.10 -10.60
CA ALA A 178 -0.87 10.28 -11.40
C ALA A 178 -0.25 11.10 -12.55
N GLU A 179 -1.04 11.95 -13.20
CA GLU A 179 -0.60 12.84 -14.26
C GLU A 179 0.47 13.83 -13.76
N ASP A 180 0.36 14.31 -12.52
CA ASP A 180 1.31 15.26 -11.95
C ASP A 180 2.63 14.60 -11.54
N VAL A 181 2.54 13.40 -10.97
CA VAL A 181 3.71 12.56 -10.67
C VAL A 181 4.46 12.22 -11.95
N TRP A 182 3.76 11.79 -13.01
CA TRP A 182 4.41 11.48 -14.29
C TRP A 182 4.94 12.72 -15.00
N TRP A 183 4.31 13.89 -14.84
CA TRP A 183 4.88 15.16 -15.28
C TRP A 183 6.23 15.44 -14.60
N ALA A 184 6.34 15.21 -13.29
CA ALA A 184 7.61 15.38 -12.58
C ALA A 184 8.67 14.39 -13.10
N VAL A 185 8.32 13.11 -13.24
CA VAL A 185 9.22 12.10 -13.84
C VAL A 185 9.67 12.49 -15.25
N THR A 186 8.79 13.08 -16.07
CA THR A 186 9.14 13.41 -17.46
C THR A 186 10.00 14.67 -17.58
N THR A 187 9.87 15.60 -16.64
CA THR A 187 10.47 16.95 -16.76
C THR A 187 11.59 17.25 -15.77
N ARG A 188 11.75 16.44 -14.71
CA ARG A 188 12.71 16.65 -13.62
C ARG A 188 13.64 15.47 -13.38
N CYS A 189 13.55 14.42 -14.20
CA CYS A 189 14.32 13.19 -14.04
C CYS A 189 15.00 12.81 -15.36
N ASN A 190 16.26 12.40 -15.27
CA ASN A 190 16.94 11.63 -16.30
C ASN A 190 16.93 10.15 -15.89
N LEU A 191 15.95 9.40 -16.39
CA LEU A 191 15.73 7.99 -15.99
C LEU A 191 16.95 7.08 -16.16
N GLY A 192 17.92 7.42 -17.03
CA GLY A 192 19.15 6.64 -17.17
C GLY A 192 20.09 6.71 -15.96
N VAL A 193 19.94 7.72 -15.10
CA VAL A 193 20.78 7.95 -13.91
C VAL A 193 19.98 8.06 -12.62
N ASP A 194 18.76 8.61 -12.70
CA ASP A 194 17.92 8.92 -11.53
C ASP A 194 16.95 7.78 -11.16
N ALA A 195 16.90 6.71 -11.95
CA ALA A 195 16.22 5.47 -11.59
C ALA A 195 17.24 4.46 -11.04
N VAL A 196 17.16 4.19 -9.73
CA VAL A 196 18.13 3.34 -9.02
C VAL A 196 17.46 2.10 -8.50
N THR A 197 17.91 0.94 -8.97
CA THR A 197 17.43 -0.38 -8.55
C THR A 197 18.29 -0.96 -7.42
N ARG A 198 17.64 -1.62 -6.47
CA ARG A 198 18.21 -2.36 -5.36
C ARG A 198 17.73 -3.81 -5.41
N ASP A 199 18.65 -4.73 -5.22
CA ASP A 199 18.40 -6.17 -5.18
C ASP A 199 18.42 -6.70 -3.74
N GLY A 200 18.20 -8.03 -3.58
CA GLY A 200 18.27 -8.70 -2.29
C GLY A 200 16.98 -8.67 -1.48
N PHE A 201 15.85 -8.40 -2.13
CA PHE A 201 14.51 -8.51 -1.54
C PHE A 201 13.89 -9.86 -1.87
N GLU A 202 12.94 -10.28 -1.04
CA GLU A 202 12.14 -11.47 -1.32
C GLU A 202 11.09 -11.17 -2.40
N PRO A 203 10.86 -12.09 -3.35
CA PRO A 203 9.86 -11.90 -4.38
C PRO A 203 8.44 -11.93 -3.82
N LEU A 204 7.59 -11.06 -4.34
CA LEU A 204 6.16 -11.12 -4.10
C LEU A 204 5.56 -12.23 -4.98
N GLY A 205 5.21 -13.36 -4.39
CA GLY A 205 4.80 -14.57 -5.14
C GLY A 205 3.59 -14.41 -6.08
N MET A 206 2.77 -13.37 -5.90
CA MET A 206 1.65 -13.05 -6.78
C MET A 206 2.00 -12.06 -7.91
N ASP A 207 3.17 -11.41 -7.86
CA ASP A 207 3.66 -10.57 -8.95
C ASP A 207 4.33 -11.45 -10.01
N PRO A 208 3.70 -11.63 -11.19
CA PRO A 208 4.22 -12.53 -12.22
C PRO A 208 5.61 -12.10 -12.72
N SER A 209 5.97 -10.82 -12.61
CA SER A 209 7.26 -10.32 -13.06
C SER A 209 8.42 -10.70 -12.14
N GLN A 210 8.13 -11.16 -10.92
CA GLN A 210 9.15 -11.55 -9.94
C GLN A 210 9.35 -13.07 -9.91
N GLY A 211 8.53 -13.82 -10.65
CA GLY A 211 8.61 -15.27 -10.74
C GLY A 211 9.72 -15.77 -11.69
N PRO A 212 10.15 -17.04 -11.53
CA PRO A 212 11.22 -17.63 -12.34
C PRO A 212 10.85 -17.79 -13.83
N GLY A 213 9.55 -17.76 -14.15
CA GLY A 213 9.05 -17.84 -15.53
C GLY A 213 9.06 -16.51 -16.30
N TRP A 214 9.44 -15.39 -15.67
CA TRP A 214 9.46 -14.10 -16.36
C TRP A 214 10.64 -14.01 -17.35
N PRO A 215 10.40 -13.66 -18.62
CA PRO A 215 11.48 -13.50 -19.59
C PRO A 215 12.54 -12.50 -19.08
N ARG A 216 13.83 -12.85 -19.21
CA ARG A 216 14.99 -12.12 -18.65
C ARG A 216 15.27 -12.32 -17.16
N GLY A 217 14.70 -13.35 -16.54
CA GLY A 217 15.19 -13.87 -15.26
C GLY A 217 14.45 -13.40 -14.01
N GLY A 218 13.26 -12.79 -14.17
CA GLY A 218 12.45 -12.30 -13.05
C GLY A 218 13.24 -11.46 -12.04
N GLY A 219 12.80 -11.46 -10.78
CA GLY A 219 13.54 -10.85 -9.68
C GLY A 219 12.73 -9.85 -8.87
N ALA A 220 13.09 -9.75 -7.59
CA ALA A 220 12.44 -8.88 -6.61
C ALA A 220 13.11 -7.51 -6.51
N GLY A 221 13.75 -7.05 -7.60
CA GLY A 221 14.40 -5.75 -7.64
C GLY A 221 13.40 -4.65 -7.33
N ARG A 222 13.83 -3.69 -6.53
CA ARG A 222 13.04 -2.52 -6.14
C ARG A 222 13.71 -1.27 -6.63
N THR A 223 12.93 -0.34 -7.18
CA THR A 223 13.47 0.85 -7.82
C THR A 223 12.93 2.08 -7.15
N PHE A 224 13.77 3.06 -6.87
CA PHE A 224 13.29 4.42 -6.65
C PHE A 224 13.67 5.29 -7.85
N VAL A 225 12.81 6.24 -8.16
CA VAL A 225 13.02 7.27 -9.18
C VAL A 225 13.12 8.61 -8.47
N ASP A 226 14.24 9.30 -8.64
CA ASP A 226 14.39 10.69 -8.22
C ASP A 226 13.84 11.62 -9.31
N ALA A 227 12.63 12.14 -9.09
CA ALA A 227 12.00 13.16 -9.92
C ALA A 227 11.91 14.50 -9.18
N THR A 228 12.81 14.73 -8.22
CA THR A 228 12.94 16.00 -7.49
C THR A 228 13.96 16.90 -8.16
N VAL A 229 13.74 18.21 -8.12
CA VAL A 229 14.75 19.16 -8.60
C VAL A 229 15.97 19.13 -7.65
N PRO A 230 17.22 19.08 -8.14
CA PRO A 230 18.38 19.26 -7.29
C PRO A 230 18.28 20.61 -6.56
N TYR A 231 18.60 20.66 -5.27
CA TYR A 231 18.28 21.82 -4.43
C TYR A 231 18.86 23.15 -4.96
N ALA A 232 20.03 23.09 -5.60
CA ALA A 232 20.69 24.25 -6.22
C ALA A 232 19.94 24.82 -7.44
N HIS A 233 19.11 24.01 -8.12
CA HIS A 233 18.39 24.36 -9.34
C HIS A 233 16.89 24.65 -9.14
N ARG A 234 16.40 24.65 -7.88
CA ARG A 234 14.97 24.87 -7.58
C ARG A 234 14.40 26.18 -8.14
N ALA A 235 15.21 27.23 -8.23
CA ALA A 235 14.77 28.52 -8.75
C ALA A 235 14.46 28.48 -10.25
N SER A 236 15.24 27.71 -11.03
CA SER A 236 15.08 27.61 -12.48
C SER A 236 14.01 26.60 -12.92
N ALA A 237 13.62 25.67 -12.04
CA ALA A 237 12.63 24.62 -12.33
C ALA A 237 11.28 24.81 -11.60
N ARG A 238 11.00 26.05 -11.19
CA ARG A 238 9.73 26.41 -10.56
C ARG A 238 8.60 26.37 -11.59
N ARG A 239 7.52 25.64 -11.29
CA ARG A 239 6.32 25.64 -12.14
C ARG A 239 5.70 27.03 -12.22
N SER A 240 5.16 27.37 -13.38
CA SER A 240 4.44 28.64 -13.61
C SER A 240 2.98 28.57 -13.15
N TYR A 241 2.40 27.38 -13.04
CA TYR A 241 1.04 27.11 -12.57
C TYR A 241 0.99 25.75 -11.85
N ARG A 242 -0.05 25.54 -11.04
CA ARG A 242 -0.40 24.27 -10.42
C ARG A 242 -1.74 23.81 -10.98
#